data_AF-A0A143PVQ8-F1
#
_entry.id   AF-A0A143PVQ8-F1
#
_cell.length_a   1.000
_cell.length_b   1.000
_cell.length_c   1.000
_cell.angle_alpha   90.00
_cell.angle_beta   90.00
_cell.angle_gamma   90.00
#
_symmetry.space_group_name_H-M   'P 1'
#
loop_
_entity.id
_entity.type
_entity.pdbx_description
1 polymer ?
#
loop_
_entity_poly.entity_id
_entity_poly.type
_entity_poly.pdbx_seq_one_letter_code
_entity_poly.pdbx_strand_id
1 'polypeptide(L)'
;MMRRVCAHEDAALAAALDATRTTPDDLAAHLEACDSCRDLHTIASALHDDSAVALAEAHVPSAGQAWWRAELRARQEATALAARPITVATGIAAAAVVGLLASLTGVLAWWLQDWLGKSTVLQALADLVTASAWGAPTGLRLAIWLCAGAMLVATPVLLYVALRDE
;
A
#
# COMPACT_ATOMS: atom_id res chain seq x y z
N MET A 1 44.57 20.49 -5.93
CA MET A 1 44.99 20.12 -7.29
C MET A 1 43.85 20.50 -8.23
N MET A 2 43.91 21.69 -8.86
CA MET A 2 42.85 22.20 -9.73
C MET A 2 42.87 21.42 -11.05
N ARG A 3 41.88 20.57 -11.26
CA ARG A 3 41.63 19.89 -12.55
C ARG A 3 41.31 20.98 -13.57
N ARG A 4 42.29 21.39 -14.39
CA ARG A 4 42.01 22.24 -15.54
C ARG A 4 41.29 21.34 -16.55
N VAL A 5 39.98 21.53 -16.65
CA VAL A 5 39.13 20.87 -17.64
C VAL A 5 39.73 21.17 -19.03
N CYS A 6 40.06 20.14 -19.78
CA CYS A 6 40.55 20.32 -21.14
C CYS A 6 39.36 20.76 -22.01
N ALA A 7 39.56 21.77 -22.87
CA ALA A 7 38.49 22.25 -23.76
C ALA A 7 37.98 21.18 -24.74
N HIS A 8 38.75 20.11 -24.97
CA HIS A 8 38.42 19.00 -25.87
C HIS A 8 37.85 17.76 -25.15
N GLU A 9 37.57 17.84 -23.84
CA GLU A 9 37.04 16.71 -23.04
C GLU A 9 35.71 16.21 -23.61
N ASP A 10 34.77 17.11 -23.92
CA ASP A 10 33.47 16.75 -24.47
C ASP A 10 33.58 16.15 -25.88
N ALA A 11 34.50 16.68 -26.70
CA ALA A 11 34.74 16.17 -28.06
C ALA A 11 35.36 14.76 -28.03
N ALA A 12 36.29 14.51 -27.12
CA ALA A 12 36.89 13.20 -26.90
C ALA A 12 35.85 12.18 -26.42
N LEU A 13 34.96 12.59 -25.49
CA LEU A 13 33.87 11.73 -25.02
C LEU A 13 32.85 11.44 -26.14
N ALA A 14 32.46 12.45 -26.91
CA ALA A 14 31.53 12.29 -28.02
C ALA A 14 32.09 11.34 -29.09
N ALA A 15 33.37 11.46 -29.44
CA ALA A 15 34.03 10.55 -30.37
C ALA A 15 34.10 9.11 -29.83
N ALA A 16 34.32 8.94 -28.52
CA ALA A 16 34.34 7.62 -27.90
C ALA A 16 32.97 6.92 -27.89
N LEU A 17 31.88 7.70 -27.90
CA LEU A 17 30.49 7.21 -27.91
C LEU A 17 29.89 7.14 -29.34
N ASP A 18 30.65 7.57 -30.35
CA ASP A 18 30.20 7.54 -31.74
C ASP A 18 30.20 6.10 -32.28
N ALA A 19 29.02 5.61 -32.63
CA ALA A 19 28.83 4.27 -33.20
C ALA A 19 29.59 4.09 -34.54
N THR A 20 29.86 5.17 -35.28
CA THR A 20 30.62 5.10 -36.53
C THR A 20 32.14 5.04 -36.31
N ARG A 21 32.60 5.22 -35.06
CA ARG A 21 34.02 5.27 -34.65
C ARG A 21 34.87 6.24 -35.49
N THR A 22 34.27 7.32 -35.96
CA THR A 22 35.02 8.33 -36.71
C THR A 22 35.64 9.34 -35.76
N THR A 23 36.97 9.48 -35.82
CA THR A 23 37.69 10.50 -35.05
C THR A 23 38.28 11.51 -36.04
N PRO A 24 37.90 12.80 -35.96
CA PRO A 24 38.50 13.83 -36.80
C PRO A 24 40.02 13.93 -36.59
N ASP A 25 40.77 14.22 -37.65
CA ASP A 25 42.24 14.27 -37.61
C ASP A 25 42.78 15.23 -36.53
N ASP A 26 42.13 16.38 -36.33
CA ASP A 26 42.49 17.35 -35.29
C ASP A 26 42.32 16.80 -33.88
N LEU A 27 41.29 15.96 -33.66
CA LEU A 27 41.03 15.33 -32.37
C LEU A 27 41.97 14.15 -32.13
N ALA A 28 42.31 13.39 -33.17
CA ALA A 28 43.31 12.33 -33.09
C ALA A 28 44.68 12.88 -32.67
N ALA A 29 45.11 13.98 -33.30
CA ALA A 29 46.34 14.68 -32.90
C ALA A 29 46.30 15.17 -31.45
N HIS A 30 45.14 15.61 -30.96
CA HIS A 30 44.97 16.01 -29.56
C HIS A 30 45.07 14.83 -28.58
N LEU A 31 44.44 13.68 -28.91
CA LEU A 31 44.50 12.47 -28.09
C LEU A 31 45.94 11.92 -27.97
N GLU A 32 46.78 12.15 -28.98
CA GLU A 32 48.21 11.81 -28.91
C GLU A 32 48.99 12.71 -27.94
N ALA A 33 48.59 13.98 -27.79
CA ALA A 33 49.29 14.99 -27.00
C ALA A 33 48.73 15.15 -25.57
N CYS A 34 47.49 14.74 -25.30
CA CYS A 34 46.81 14.95 -24.03
C CYS A 34 46.40 13.65 -23.36
N ASP A 35 47.16 13.23 -22.34
CA ASP A 35 46.93 11.97 -21.63
C ASP A 35 45.54 11.90 -20.97
N SER A 36 45.03 12.99 -20.41
CA SER A 36 43.70 12.98 -19.78
C SER A 36 42.57 12.73 -20.77
N CYS A 37 42.66 13.30 -21.98
CA CYS A 37 41.66 13.08 -23.02
C CYS A 37 41.81 11.69 -23.66
N ARG A 38 43.05 11.20 -23.77
CA ARG A 38 43.35 9.83 -24.20
C ARG A 38 42.73 8.79 -23.27
N ASP A 39 42.99 8.91 -21.96
CA ASP A 39 42.47 7.99 -20.95
C ASP A 39 40.93 8.02 -20.90
N LEU A 40 40.35 9.22 -20.95
CA LEU A 40 38.89 9.39 -21.02
C LEU A 40 38.31 8.68 -22.25
N HIS A 41 38.89 8.91 -23.42
CA HIS A 41 38.43 8.29 -24.67
C HIS A 41 38.53 6.78 -24.59
N THR A 42 39.67 6.23 -24.13
CA THR A 42 39.89 4.79 -23.99
C THR A 42 38.89 4.14 -23.03
N ILE A 43 38.67 4.75 -21.86
CA ILE A 43 37.72 4.23 -20.86
C ILE A 43 36.28 4.31 -21.40
N ALA A 44 35.89 5.46 -21.96
CA ALA A 44 34.54 5.66 -22.48
C ALA A 44 34.24 4.71 -23.65
N SER A 45 35.20 4.49 -24.56
CA SER A 45 35.01 3.53 -25.66
C SER A 45 34.89 2.10 -25.16
N ALA A 46 35.68 1.71 -24.15
CA ALA A 46 35.59 0.37 -23.57
C ALA A 46 34.25 0.14 -22.86
N LEU A 47 33.77 1.11 -22.08
CA LEU A 47 32.45 1.06 -21.46
C LEU A 47 31.31 1.04 -22.49
N HIS A 48 31.45 1.79 -23.58
CA HIS A 48 30.47 1.78 -24.66
C HIS A 48 30.40 0.41 -25.33
N ASP A 49 31.56 -0.18 -25.63
CA ASP A 49 31.66 -1.52 -26.23
C ASP A 49 31.10 -2.60 -25.29
N ASP A 50 31.47 -2.58 -24.01
CA ASP A 50 30.92 -3.48 -22.99
C ASP A 50 29.41 -3.32 -22.85
N SER A 51 28.88 -2.10 -22.91
CA SER A 51 27.45 -1.84 -22.86
C SER A 51 26.72 -2.42 -24.09
N ALA A 52 27.32 -2.33 -25.27
CA ALA A 52 26.75 -2.86 -26.49
C ALA A 52 26.69 -4.40 -26.44
N VAL A 53 27.75 -5.05 -25.93
CA VAL A 53 27.78 -6.50 -25.70
C VAL A 53 26.75 -6.90 -24.66
N ALA A 54 26.69 -6.21 -23.52
CA ALA A 54 25.72 -6.50 -22.47
C ALA A 54 24.27 -6.35 -22.95
N LEU A 55 23.98 -5.36 -23.80
CA LEU A 55 22.66 -5.19 -24.41
C LEU A 55 22.35 -6.29 -25.43
N ALA A 56 23.33 -6.76 -26.19
CA ALA A 56 23.15 -7.86 -27.14
C ALA A 56 22.92 -9.21 -26.43
N GLU A 57 23.57 -9.43 -25.28
CA GLU A 57 23.42 -10.64 -24.48
C GLU A 57 22.21 -10.60 -23.53
N ALA A 58 21.70 -9.41 -23.23
CA ALA A 58 20.56 -9.23 -22.36
C ALA A 58 19.33 -9.95 -22.92
N HIS A 59 18.82 -10.93 -22.16
CA HIS A 59 17.51 -11.51 -22.40
C HIS A 59 16.41 -10.53 -21.99
N VAL A 60 16.10 -9.59 -22.88
CA VAL A 60 14.97 -8.68 -22.70
C VAL A 60 13.68 -9.49 -22.87
N PRO A 61 12.73 -9.43 -21.92
CA PRO A 61 11.44 -10.07 -22.08
C PRO A 61 10.74 -9.49 -23.32
N SER A 62 9.96 -10.32 -24.03
CA SER A 62 9.25 -9.84 -25.20
C SER A 62 8.37 -8.63 -24.87
N ALA A 63 8.20 -7.71 -25.82
CA ALA A 63 7.39 -6.51 -25.61
C ALA A 63 5.98 -6.85 -25.08
N GLY A 64 5.40 -7.98 -25.51
CA GLY A 64 4.15 -8.51 -24.99
C GLY A 64 4.20 -8.93 -23.52
N GLN A 65 5.29 -9.56 -23.05
CA GLN A 65 5.47 -9.89 -21.64
C GLN A 65 5.65 -8.63 -20.77
N ALA A 66 6.42 -7.65 -21.26
CA ALA A 66 6.60 -6.37 -20.58
C ALA A 66 5.27 -5.62 -20.47
N TRP A 67 4.53 -5.50 -21.58
CA TRP A 67 3.21 -4.90 -21.62
C TRP A 67 2.21 -5.63 -20.72
N TRP A 68 2.18 -6.97 -20.75
CA TRP A 68 1.30 -7.77 -19.90
C TRP A 68 1.58 -7.53 -18.41
N ARG A 69 2.85 -7.48 -18.01
CA ARG A 69 3.22 -7.16 -16.63
C ARG A 69 2.81 -5.75 -16.24
N ALA A 70 2.94 -4.78 -17.15
CA ALA A 70 2.50 -3.40 -16.90
C ALA A 70 0.98 -3.31 -16.76
N GLU A 71 0.23 -3.94 -17.67
CA GLU A 71 -1.23 -4.02 -17.66
C GLU A 71 -1.73 -4.72 -16.39
N LEU A 72 -1.07 -5.80 -15.95
CA LEU A 72 -1.43 -6.48 -14.71
C LEU A 72 -1.26 -5.57 -13.48
N ARG A 73 -0.18 -4.77 -13.43
CA ARG A 73 0.01 -3.76 -12.36
C ARG A 73 -1.07 -2.69 -12.41
N ALA A 74 -1.39 -2.17 -13.59
CA ALA A 74 -2.46 -1.18 -13.76
C ALA A 74 -3.82 -1.72 -13.31
N ARG A 75 -4.11 -3.00 -13.58
CA ARG A 75 -5.32 -3.67 -13.09
C ARG A 75 -5.31 -3.83 -11.57
N GLN A 76 -4.18 -4.22 -10.99
CA GLN A 76 -4.04 -4.35 -9.54
C GLN A 76 -4.26 -3.00 -8.84
N GLU A 77 -3.67 -1.93 -9.36
CA GLU A 77 -3.87 -0.56 -8.86
C GLU A 77 -5.35 -0.13 -8.97
N ALA A 78 -6.00 -0.42 -10.09
CA ALA A 78 -7.42 -0.13 -10.26
C ALA A 78 -8.30 -0.92 -9.26
N THR A 79 -7.98 -2.20 -9.01
CA THR A 79 -8.70 -3.00 -8.01
C THR A 79 -8.46 -2.52 -6.59
N ALA A 80 -7.24 -2.08 -6.26
CA ALA A 80 -6.91 -1.54 -4.95
C ALA A 80 -7.70 -0.24 -4.67
N LEU A 81 -7.81 0.63 -5.68
CA LEU A 81 -8.64 1.84 -5.59
C LEU A 81 -10.14 1.51 -5.44
N ALA A 82 -10.63 0.47 -6.11
CA ALA A 82 -12.03 0.04 -6.02
C ALA A 82 -12.39 -0.72 -4.74
N ALA A 83 -11.43 -1.38 -4.08
CA ALA A 83 -11.68 -2.17 -2.87
C ALA A 83 -11.87 -1.30 -1.60
N ARG A 84 -11.30 -0.10 -1.56
CA ARG A 84 -11.40 0.84 -0.42
C ARG A 84 -12.84 1.22 -0.05
N PRO A 85 -13.75 1.62 -0.97
CA PRO A 85 -15.12 1.95 -0.59
C PRO A 85 -15.95 0.74 -0.15
N ILE A 86 -15.67 -0.46 -0.69
CA ILE A 86 -16.44 -1.68 -0.39
C ILE A 86 -16.23 -2.10 1.07
N THR A 87 -14.98 -2.04 1.56
CA THR A 87 -14.65 -2.38 2.95
C THR A 87 -15.26 -1.40 3.95
N VAL A 88 -15.33 -0.10 3.61
CA VAL A 88 -16.04 0.89 4.42
C VAL A 88 -17.54 0.59 4.48
N ALA A 89 -18.16 0.27 3.34
CA ALA A 89 -19.59 -0.05 3.28
C ALA A 89 -19.94 -1.30 4.10
N THR A 90 -19.12 -2.36 4.03
CA THR A 90 -19.35 -3.58 4.84
C THR A 90 -19.13 -3.32 6.33
N GLY A 91 -18.18 -2.47 6.71
CA GLY A 91 -17.98 -2.04 8.09
C GLY A 91 -19.21 -1.32 8.66
N ILE A 92 -19.79 -0.39 7.91
CA ILE A 92 -21.02 0.33 8.31
C ILE A 92 -22.21 -0.64 8.41
N ALA A 93 -22.37 -1.54 7.44
CA ALA A 93 -23.45 -2.53 7.45
C ALA A 93 -23.35 -3.46 8.67
N ALA A 94 -22.15 -3.96 8.99
CA ALA A 94 -21.93 -4.80 10.16
C ALA A 94 -22.26 -4.06 11.47
N ALA A 95 -21.82 -2.79 11.59
CA ALA A 95 -22.15 -1.97 12.75
C ALA A 95 -23.66 -1.75 12.89
N ALA A 96 -24.37 -1.50 11.79
CA ALA A 96 -25.82 -1.34 11.81
C ALA A 96 -26.55 -2.63 12.26
N VAL A 97 -26.13 -3.79 11.76
CA VAL A 97 -26.72 -5.09 12.15
C VAL A 97 -26.52 -5.37 13.63
N VAL A 98 -25.32 -5.14 14.17
CA VAL A 98 -25.04 -5.32 15.60
C VAL A 98 -25.88 -4.35 16.44
N GLY A 99 -25.99 -3.08 16.02
CA GLY A 99 -26.81 -2.09 16.70
C GLY A 99 -28.30 -2.47 16.73
N LEU A 100 -28.84 -3.00 15.63
CA LEU A 100 -30.23 -3.46 15.54
C LEU A 100 -30.49 -4.69 16.43
N LEU A 101 -29.58 -5.65 16.46
CA LEU A 101 -29.73 -6.82 17.34
C LEU A 101 -29.68 -6.42 18.83
N ALA A 102 -28.82 -5.48 19.17
CA ALA A 102 -28.71 -4.94 20.52
C ALA A 102 -29.97 -4.17 20.95
N SER A 103 -30.56 -3.36 20.06
CA SER A 103 -31.80 -2.64 20.36
C SER A 103 -33.00 -3.59 20.48
N LEU A 104 -33.10 -4.58 19.58
CA LEU A 104 -34.19 -5.55 19.59
C LEU A 104 -34.21 -6.37 20.88
N THR A 105 -33.05 -6.84 21.33
CA THR A 105 -32.94 -7.61 22.58
C THR A 105 -33.29 -6.77 23.81
N GLY A 106 -32.92 -5.49 23.83
CA GLY A 106 -33.31 -4.55 24.90
C GLY A 106 -34.81 -4.30 24.96
N VAL A 107 -35.45 -4.05 23.80
CA VAL A 107 -36.91 -3.83 23.72
C VAL A 107 -37.69 -5.08 24.09
N LEU A 108 -37.27 -6.25 23.61
CA LEU A 108 -37.91 -7.53 23.97
C LEU A 108 -37.80 -7.81 25.46
N ALA A 109 -36.63 -7.55 26.07
CA ALA A 109 -36.42 -7.75 27.50
C ALA A 109 -37.34 -6.84 28.33
N TRP A 110 -37.44 -5.55 27.98
CA TRP A 110 -38.33 -4.61 28.66
C TRP A 110 -39.81 -5.01 28.54
N TRP A 111 -40.26 -5.35 27.33
CA TRP A 111 -41.64 -5.78 27.10
C TRP A 111 -41.98 -7.07 27.85
N LEU A 112 -41.06 -8.02 27.88
CA LEU A 112 -41.20 -9.28 28.61
C LEU A 112 -41.30 -9.01 30.12
N GLN A 113 -40.48 -8.11 30.68
CA GLN A 113 -40.55 -7.73 32.09
C GLN A 113 -41.89 -7.07 32.46
N ASP A 114 -42.42 -6.17 31.64
CA ASP A 114 -43.72 -5.53 31.88
C ASP A 114 -44.87 -6.55 31.86
N TRP A 115 -44.80 -7.53 30.95
CA TRP A 115 -45.80 -8.57 30.84
C TRP A 115 -45.75 -9.56 32.01
N LEU A 116 -44.56 -10.03 32.41
CA LEU A 116 -44.39 -10.94 33.56
C LEU A 116 -44.62 -10.24 34.91
N GLY A 117 -44.46 -8.92 34.96
CA GLY A 117 -44.65 -8.11 36.17
C GLY A 117 -46.08 -8.09 36.73
N LYS A 118 -47.04 -8.62 35.98
CA LYS A 118 -48.43 -8.80 36.42
C LYS A 118 -48.62 -9.99 37.38
N SER A 119 -47.63 -10.87 37.50
CA SER A 119 -47.66 -12.02 38.40
C SER A 119 -46.35 -12.15 39.17
N THR A 120 -46.44 -12.03 40.50
CA THR A 120 -45.28 -12.01 41.41
C THR A 120 -44.40 -13.28 41.33
N VAL A 121 -44.99 -14.43 41.05
CA VAL A 121 -44.27 -15.72 40.93
C VAL A 121 -43.46 -15.81 39.63
N LEU A 122 -44.03 -15.41 38.49
CA LEU A 122 -43.28 -15.38 37.23
C LEU A 122 -42.23 -14.27 37.22
N GLN A 123 -42.49 -13.15 37.90
CA GLN A 123 -41.51 -12.07 38.03
C GLN A 123 -40.29 -12.52 38.83
N ALA A 124 -40.46 -13.28 39.91
CA ALA A 124 -39.34 -13.86 40.66
C ALA A 124 -38.52 -14.86 39.82
N LEU A 125 -39.16 -15.65 38.95
CA LEU A 125 -38.46 -16.56 38.02
C LEU A 125 -37.75 -15.80 36.89
N ALA A 126 -38.38 -14.76 36.35
CA ALA A 126 -37.78 -13.88 35.34
C ALA A 126 -36.58 -13.12 35.89
N ASP A 127 -36.65 -12.64 37.12
CA ASP A 127 -35.54 -12.02 37.83
C ASP A 127 -34.40 -13.02 38.08
N LEU A 128 -34.70 -14.30 38.36
CA LEU A 128 -33.66 -15.33 38.49
C LEU A 128 -32.96 -15.66 37.15
N VAL A 129 -33.72 -15.71 36.05
CA VAL A 129 -33.20 -16.00 34.69
C VAL A 129 -32.44 -14.81 34.12
N THR A 130 -32.94 -13.59 34.34
CA THR A 130 -32.24 -12.37 33.94
C THR A 130 -31.07 -12.07 34.88
N ALA A 131 -31.11 -12.46 36.15
CA ALA A 131 -29.94 -12.44 37.04
C ALA A 131 -28.91 -13.53 36.70
N SER A 132 -29.29 -14.66 36.11
CA SER A 132 -28.33 -15.70 35.73
C SER A 132 -27.68 -15.46 34.36
N ALA A 133 -28.40 -14.82 33.43
CA ALA A 133 -27.83 -14.41 32.14
C ALA A 133 -27.21 -12.98 32.19
N TRP A 134 -27.65 -12.11 33.11
CA TRP A 134 -27.28 -10.69 33.20
C TRP A 134 -27.12 -10.16 34.65
N GLY A 135 -26.83 -11.00 35.65
CA GLY A 135 -26.60 -10.61 37.07
C GLY A 135 -25.26 -9.94 37.35
N ALA A 136 -24.73 -9.26 36.34
CA ALA A 136 -23.59 -8.39 36.47
C ALA A 136 -24.00 -7.11 37.22
N PRO A 137 -23.22 -6.61 38.21
CA PRO A 137 -23.51 -5.34 38.87
C PRO A 137 -23.70 -4.24 37.81
N THR A 138 -24.56 -3.26 38.07
CA THR A 138 -24.91 -2.18 37.11
C THR A 138 -23.70 -1.51 36.45
N GLY A 139 -22.58 -1.42 37.16
CA GLY A 139 -21.30 -0.95 36.62
C GLY A 139 -20.70 -1.84 35.53
N LEU A 140 -20.78 -3.17 35.66
CA LEU A 140 -20.29 -4.11 34.65
C LEU A 140 -21.23 -4.15 33.42
N ARG A 141 -22.54 -3.94 33.60
CA ARG A 141 -23.49 -3.77 32.48
C ARG A 141 -23.19 -2.51 31.67
N LEU A 142 -22.98 -1.38 32.34
CA LEU A 142 -22.53 -0.15 31.69
C LEU A 142 -21.18 -0.36 31.00
N ALA A 143 -20.25 -1.08 31.62
CA ALA A 143 -18.96 -1.40 31.01
C ALA A 143 -19.10 -2.29 29.76
N ILE A 144 -19.99 -3.28 29.75
CA ILE A 144 -20.23 -4.14 28.56
C ILE A 144 -20.87 -3.31 27.44
N TRP A 145 -21.85 -2.46 27.74
CA TRP A 145 -22.45 -1.57 26.74
C TRP A 145 -21.48 -0.51 26.23
N LEU A 146 -20.64 0.04 27.11
CA LEU A 146 -19.57 0.97 26.73
C LEU A 146 -18.48 0.27 25.91
N CYS A 147 -18.09 -0.96 26.25
CA CYS A 147 -17.12 -1.74 25.47
C CYS A 147 -17.70 -2.19 24.13
N ALA A 148 -18.97 -2.57 24.07
CA ALA A 148 -19.66 -2.93 22.83
C ALA A 148 -19.84 -1.70 21.93
N GLY A 149 -20.24 -0.56 22.49
CA GLY A 149 -20.30 0.73 21.78
C GLY A 149 -18.90 1.20 21.34
N ALA A 150 -17.90 1.06 22.20
CA ALA A 150 -16.52 1.38 21.87
C ALA A 150 -15.98 0.46 20.78
N MET A 151 -16.28 -0.85 20.77
CA MET A 151 -15.94 -1.74 19.66
C MET A 151 -16.72 -1.37 18.39
N LEU A 152 -17.99 -0.98 18.49
CA LEU A 152 -18.80 -0.56 17.34
C LEU A 152 -18.23 0.68 16.65
N VAL A 153 -17.65 1.61 17.41
CA VAL A 153 -17.02 2.84 16.92
C VAL A 153 -15.54 2.61 16.55
N ALA A 154 -14.82 1.81 17.33
CA ALA A 154 -13.40 1.52 17.09
C ALA A 154 -13.21 0.62 15.87
N THR A 155 -14.13 -0.29 15.56
CA THR A 155 -14.01 -1.18 14.39
C THR A 155 -13.93 -0.39 13.07
N PRO A 156 -14.86 0.54 12.74
CA PRO A 156 -14.75 1.33 11.51
C PRO A 156 -13.55 2.29 11.53
N VAL A 157 -13.15 2.81 12.70
CA VAL A 157 -11.99 3.71 12.82
C VAL A 157 -10.67 2.95 12.62
N LEU A 158 -10.51 1.77 13.22
CA LEU A 158 -9.35 0.90 13.01
C LEU A 158 -9.29 0.39 11.57
N LEU A 159 -10.44 0.06 10.98
CA LEU A 159 -10.51 -0.33 9.57
C LEU A 159 -10.07 0.83 8.66
N TYR A 160 -10.51 2.04 8.95
CA TYR A 160 -10.13 3.25 8.20
C TYR A 160 -8.64 3.59 8.34
N VAL A 161 -8.08 3.46 9.54
CA VAL A 161 -6.64 3.72 9.79
C VAL A 161 -5.77 2.65 9.13
N ALA A 162 -6.12 1.37 9.24
CA ALA A 162 -5.40 0.29 8.59
C ALA A 162 -5.40 0.42 7.06
N LEU A 163 -6.52 0.86 6.47
CA LEU A 163 -6.63 1.14 5.03
C LEU A 163 -5.91 2.42 4.57
N ARG A 164 -5.52 3.29 5.51
CA ARG A 164 -4.82 4.55 5.22
C ARG A 164 -3.30 4.40 5.23
N ASP A 165 -2.78 3.45 6.01
CA ASP A 165 -1.34 3.21 6.16
C ASP A 165 -0.76 2.30 5.06
N GLU A 166 -1.61 1.74 4.20
CA GLU A 166 -1.26 1.05 2.93
C GLU A 166 -1.35 1.99 1.72
#